data_AF-A0A970RHX1-F1
#
_entry.id   AF-A0A970RHX1-F1
#
_cell.length_a   1.000
_cell.length_b   1.000
_cell.length_c   1.000
_cell.angle_alpha   90.00
_cell.angle_beta   90.00
_cell.angle_gamma   90.00
#
_symmetry.space_group_name_H-M   'P 1'
#
loop_
_entity.id
_entity.type
_entity.pdbx_description
1 polymer ?
#
loop_
_entity_poly.entity_id
_entity_poly.type
_entity_poly.pdbx_seq_one_letter_code
_entity_poly.pdbx_strand_id
1 'polypeptide(L)'
;MKQMEKLVTACQDFHLAFKEIDSLIMQWGAQRSSLKKTLRTLLDLDKTGNFPESYGSSMAGNYLLGLILTNPVTSAKLLREQEHMLSLRSANVLKYWVEHPAYWAYFKVVEFDDHDFMQIVDLSSGELHLLHSPAIVKSEKQHETQGKNRLCLLLPNEGCMQTAGIIHFYGLVSKDMDFYCSLIDKQSFEIGGLSAVINANFPKFFKLDHMSTIPSIYHKDEPMRLHWKLTEAPAFTIESLPGTWKTDNKANLSAFTLTDADDQLRSLTQFATLWDDLPFSSPQIICYHDSKEIALYTHGRRAYEALAHIIGAVYPSLAQKIETPDYDIDALLEVFLEKEGYRLPWSGLTSLLERPKKESQDPYADAVNRVLDQYIKSRNSGKQFDLASVAQKEGLD
;
A
#
# COMPACT_ATOMS: atom_id res chain seq x y z
N MET A 1 -26.10 14.36 -24.16
CA MET A 1 -25.48 14.02 -25.48
C MET A 1 -24.45 15.05 -25.91
N LYS A 2 -24.81 16.29 -26.31
CA LYS A 2 -23.84 17.29 -26.83
C LYS A 2 -22.64 17.63 -25.91
N GLN A 3 -22.78 17.51 -24.59
CA GLN A 3 -21.68 17.77 -23.64
C GLN A 3 -20.73 16.58 -23.51
N MET A 4 -21.25 15.35 -23.52
CA MET A 4 -20.43 14.13 -23.46
C MET A 4 -19.63 13.94 -24.76
N GLU A 5 -20.24 14.22 -25.91
CA GLU A 5 -19.53 14.19 -27.20
C GLU A 5 -18.35 15.16 -27.23
N LYS A 6 -18.51 16.38 -26.70
CA LYS A 6 -17.41 17.34 -26.56
C LYS A 6 -16.29 16.83 -25.66
N LEU A 7 -16.63 16.22 -24.52
CA LEU A 7 -15.65 15.64 -23.59
C LEU A 7 -14.87 14.49 -24.24
N VAL A 8 -15.55 13.61 -24.97
CA VAL A 8 -14.90 12.52 -25.72
C VAL A 8 -13.92 13.08 -26.75
N THR A 9 -14.31 14.09 -27.53
CA THR A 9 -13.41 14.75 -28.49
C THR A 9 -12.20 15.38 -27.81
N ALA A 10 -12.41 16.10 -26.70
CA ALA A 10 -11.30 16.68 -25.93
C ALA A 10 -10.34 15.61 -25.41
N CYS A 11 -10.85 14.51 -24.86
CA CYS A 11 -10.03 13.37 -24.40
C CYS A 11 -9.21 12.76 -25.53
N GLN A 12 -9.78 12.66 -26.73
CA GLN A 12 -9.09 12.15 -27.92
C GLN A 12 -7.98 13.12 -28.38
N ASP A 13 -8.25 14.43 -28.39
CA ASP A 13 -7.27 15.43 -28.78
C ASP A 13 -6.06 15.46 -27.82
N PHE A 14 -6.33 15.44 -26.51
CA PHE A 14 -5.29 15.33 -25.49
C PHE A 14 -4.53 14.01 -25.57
N HIS A 15 -5.20 12.88 -25.87
CA HIS A 15 -4.53 11.59 -26.07
C HIS A 15 -3.59 11.59 -27.28
N LEU A 16 -4.00 12.19 -28.40
CA LEU A 16 -3.16 12.30 -29.59
C LEU A 16 -1.96 13.21 -29.35
N ALA A 17 -2.16 14.34 -28.66
CA ALA A 17 -1.08 15.22 -28.23
C ALA A 17 -0.10 14.50 -27.29
N PHE A 18 -0.62 13.74 -26.32
CA PHE A 18 0.18 13.00 -25.35
C PHE A 18 1.16 12.04 -26.03
N LYS A 19 0.80 11.36 -27.12
CA LYS A 19 1.73 10.44 -27.83
C LYS A 19 2.98 11.14 -28.36
N GLU A 20 2.82 12.35 -28.90
CA GLU A 20 3.95 13.17 -29.38
C GLU A 20 4.78 13.68 -28.19
N ILE A 21 4.12 14.16 -27.14
CA ILE A 21 4.76 14.69 -25.93
C ILE A 21 5.53 13.59 -25.17
N ASP A 22 4.95 12.40 -25.02
CA ASP A 22 5.55 11.25 -24.35
C ASP A 22 6.85 10.84 -25.06
N SER A 23 6.80 10.67 -26.39
CA SER A 23 7.97 10.37 -27.21
C SER A 23 9.09 11.41 -27.01
N LEU A 24 8.70 12.69 -26.98
CA LEU A 24 9.62 13.80 -26.74
C LEU A 24 10.24 13.74 -25.34
N ILE A 25 9.43 13.47 -24.31
CA ILE A 25 9.86 13.31 -22.91
C ILE A 25 10.90 12.19 -22.79
N MET A 26 10.65 11.03 -23.41
CA MET A 26 11.58 9.90 -23.38
C MET A 26 12.92 10.27 -24.02
N GLN A 27 12.89 10.89 -25.21
CA GLN A 27 14.10 11.30 -25.92
C GLN A 27 14.90 12.34 -25.13
N TRP A 28 14.22 13.34 -24.58
CA TRP A 28 14.83 14.38 -23.76
C TRP A 28 15.45 13.81 -22.49
N GLY A 29 14.72 12.94 -21.78
CA GLY A 29 15.16 12.33 -20.54
C GLY A 29 16.37 11.41 -20.73
N ALA A 30 16.39 10.62 -21.80
CA ALA A 30 17.50 9.72 -22.14
C ALA A 30 18.83 10.45 -22.38
N GLN A 31 18.78 11.72 -22.79
CA GLN A 31 19.97 12.55 -23.02
C GLN A 31 20.51 13.21 -21.75
N ARG A 32 19.77 13.19 -20.63
CA ARG A 32 20.18 13.86 -19.37
C ARG A 32 21.09 12.95 -18.54
N SER A 33 22.36 13.33 -18.46
CA SER A 33 23.38 12.61 -17.67
C SER A 33 23.02 12.48 -16.18
N SER A 34 22.36 13.50 -15.60
CA SER A 34 21.89 13.51 -14.21
C SER A 34 20.87 12.43 -13.90
N LEU A 35 20.09 11.97 -14.88
CA LEU A 35 19.03 10.96 -14.69
C LEU A 35 19.54 9.53 -14.91
N LYS A 36 20.73 9.37 -15.48
CA LYS A 36 21.27 8.09 -15.94
C LYS A 36 21.34 7.01 -14.85
N LYS A 37 21.67 7.40 -13.61
CA LYS A 37 21.76 6.46 -12.48
C LYS A 37 20.37 5.93 -12.10
N THR A 38 19.39 6.81 -11.95
CA THR A 38 18.00 6.45 -11.62
C THR A 38 17.38 5.61 -12.73
N LEU A 39 17.53 6.03 -13.99
CA LEU A 39 17.00 5.29 -15.13
C LEU A 39 17.60 3.88 -15.22
N ARG A 40 18.92 3.70 -15.01
CA ARG A 40 19.50 2.36 -14.93
C ARG A 40 18.90 1.52 -13.82
N THR A 41 18.73 2.09 -12.63
CA THR A 41 18.16 1.38 -11.48
C THR A 41 16.77 0.84 -11.81
N LEU A 42 15.94 1.63 -12.50
CA LEU A 42 14.59 1.21 -12.92
C LEU A 42 14.65 0.17 -14.06
N LEU A 43 15.49 0.38 -15.07
CA LEU A 43 15.66 -0.57 -16.17
C LEU A 43 16.21 -1.94 -15.71
N ASP A 44 17.03 -1.95 -14.65
CA ASP A 44 17.56 -3.18 -14.08
C ASP A 44 16.46 -4.03 -13.40
N LEU A 45 15.27 -3.50 -13.13
CA LEU A 45 14.13 -4.27 -12.63
C LEU A 45 13.71 -5.38 -13.61
N ASP A 46 13.84 -5.14 -14.92
CA ASP A 46 13.54 -6.13 -15.97
C ASP A 46 14.49 -7.35 -15.90
N LYS A 47 15.64 -7.22 -15.23
CA LYS A 47 16.62 -8.31 -15.07
C LYS A 47 16.39 -9.15 -13.82
N THR A 48 15.49 -8.73 -12.92
CA THR A 48 15.28 -9.40 -11.63
C THR A 48 14.43 -10.65 -11.74
N GLY A 49 13.57 -10.75 -12.76
CA GLY A 49 12.56 -11.81 -12.89
C GLY A 49 11.39 -11.70 -11.91
N ASN A 50 11.35 -10.66 -11.09
CA ASN A 50 10.29 -10.46 -10.09
C ASN A 50 9.04 -9.77 -10.63
N PHE A 51 9.14 -9.15 -11.82
CA PHE A 51 8.10 -8.34 -12.43
C PHE A 51 7.77 -8.81 -13.84
N PRO A 52 6.61 -8.43 -14.40
CA PRO A 52 6.27 -8.69 -15.79
C PRO A 52 7.32 -8.13 -16.77
N GLU A 53 7.33 -8.67 -17.98
CA GLU A 53 8.21 -8.19 -19.05
C GLU A 53 8.01 -6.68 -19.30
N SER A 54 9.12 -5.96 -19.49
CA SER A 54 9.13 -4.51 -19.74
C SER A 54 8.62 -3.64 -18.59
N TYR A 55 8.46 -4.19 -17.38
CA TYR A 55 8.07 -3.42 -16.20
C TYR A 55 9.09 -2.33 -15.85
N GLY A 56 10.37 -2.65 -15.78
CA GLY A 56 11.45 -1.70 -15.50
C GLY A 56 11.53 -0.59 -16.55
N SER A 57 11.32 -0.94 -17.81
CA SER A 57 11.26 -0.01 -18.94
C SER A 57 10.05 0.93 -18.83
N SER A 58 8.88 0.41 -18.46
CA SER A 58 7.68 1.20 -18.20
C SER A 58 7.87 2.13 -17.00
N MET A 59 8.51 1.66 -15.93
CA MET A 59 8.83 2.44 -14.73
C MET A 59 9.80 3.59 -15.03
N ALA A 60 10.81 3.35 -15.87
CA ALA A 60 11.73 4.39 -16.31
C ALA A 60 11.00 5.48 -17.10
N GLY A 61 10.05 5.10 -17.96
CA GLY A 61 9.19 6.07 -18.65
C GLY A 61 8.29 6.83 -17.69
N ASN A 62 7.66 6.14 -16.76
CA ASN A 62 6.76 6.78 -15.80
C ASN A 62 7.49 7.75 -14.85
N TYR A 63 8.75 7.46 -14.51
CA TYR A 63 9.64 8.38 -13.80
C TYR A 63 9.85 9.68 -14.58
N LEU A 64 10.14 9.59 -15.88
CA LEU A 64 10.33 10.78 -16.73
C LEU A 64 9.05 11.60 -16.87
N LEU A 65 7.91 10.92 -17.06
CA LEU A 65 6.59 11.57 -17.09
C LEU A 65 6.31 12.33 -15.79
N GLY A 66 6.50 11.69 -14.63
CA GLY A 66 6.32 12.32 -13.34
C GLY A 66 7.25 13.53 -13.17
N LEU A 67 8.55 13.35 -13.41
CA LEU A 67 9.56 14.40 -13.26
C LEU A 67 9.25 15.67 -14.07
N ILE A 68 8.70 15.49 -15.28
CA ILE A 68 8.45 16.60 -16.20
C ILE A 68 7.06 17.18 -15.97
N LEU A 69 6.01 16.35 -16.01
CA LEU A 69 4.63 16.82 -16.07
C LEU A 69 4.10 17.30 -14.72
N THR A 70 4.67 16.86 -13.60
CA THR A 70 4.29 17.40 -12.28
C THR A 70 5.07 18.65 -11.88
N ASN A 71 6.06 19.07 -12.68
CA ASN A 71 6.89 20.22 -12.38
C ASN A 71 6.75 21.28 -13.48
N PRO A 72 6.02 22.38 -13.23
CA PRO A 72 5.76 23.39 -14.25
C PRO A 72 7.05 24.05 -14.76
N VAL A 73 8.10 24.17 -13.93
CA VAL A 73 9.41 24.70 -14.35
C VAL A 73 10.08 23.76 -15.35
N THR A 74 10.04 22.46 -15.11
CA THR A 74 10.61 21.45 -16.01
C THR A 74 9.81 21.34 -17.30
N SER A 75 8.48 21.32 -17.21
CA SER A 75 7.59 21.33 -18.38
C SER A 75 7.80 22.58 -19.25
N ALA A 76 7.90 23.76 -18.64
CA ALA A 76 8.18 25.01 -19.37
C ALA A 76 9.57 25.01 -20.01
N LYS A 77 10.55 24.36 -19.37
CA LYS A 77 11.88 24.17 -19.96
C LYS A 77 11.83 23.24 -21.17
N LEU A 78 11.13 22.10 -21.07
CA LEU A 78 10.95 21.18 -22.19
C LEU A 78 10.28 21.88 -23.38
N LEU A 79 9.19 22.59 -23.12
CA LEU A 79 8.48 23.37 -24.14
C LEU A 79 9.43 24.36 -24.82
N ARG A 80 10.16 25.19 -24.07
CA ARG A 80 11.10 26.16 -24.67
C ARG A 80 12.21 25.52 -25.50
N GLU A 81 12.74 24.37 -25.07
CA GLU A 81 13.84 23.70 -25.77
C GLU A 81 13.36 22.93 -27.02
N GLN A 82 12.11 22.44 -27.03
CA GLN A 82 11.66 21.41 -27.97
C GLN A 82 10.33 21.70 -28.67
N GLU A 83 9.75 22.90 -28.52
CA GLU A 83 8.48 23.29 -29.17
C GLU A 83 8.51 23.07 -30.69
N HIS A 84 9.66 23.29 -31.34
CA HIS A 84 9.84 23.09 -32.77
C HIS A 84 9.66 21.63 -33.25
N MET A 85 9.71 20.66 -32.34
CA MET A 85 9.48 19.23 -32.65
C MET A 85 8.03 18.80 -32.41
N LEU A 86 7.19 19.68 -31.86
CA LEU A 86 5.79 19.40 -31.55
C LEU A 86 4.88 19.95 -32.65
N SER A 87 3.77 19.23 -32.92
CA SER A 87 2.67 19.85 -33.65
C SER A 87 2.06 21.00 -32.85
N LEU A 88 1.36 21.93 -33.53
CA LEU A 88 0.67 23.05 -32.86
C LEU A 88 -0.27 22.56 -31.76
N ARG A 89 -0.98 21.45 -32.01
CA ARG A 89 -1.86 20.80 -31.02
C ARG A 89 -1.07 20.37 -29.78
N SER A 90 0.01 19.62 -29.96
CA SER A 90 0.82 19.11 -28.85
C SER A 90 1.51 20.22 -28.08
N ALA A 91 1.98 21.27 -28.76
CA ALA A 91 2.54 22.46 -28.11
C ALA A 91 1.50 23.17 -27.23
N ASN A 92 0.24 23.29 -27.69
CA ASN A 92 -0.84 23.89 -26.90
C ASN A 92 -1.21 23.03 -25.68
N VAL A 93 -1.29 21.70 -25.84
CA VAL A 93 -1.53 20.79 -24.70
C VAL A 93 -0.39 20.86 -23.68
N LEU A 94 0.87 20.91 -24.13
CA LEU A 94 2.00 21.06 -23.21
C LEU A 94 1.98 22.42 -22.50
N LYS A 95 1.60 23.51 -23.19
CA LYS A 95 1.37 24.83 -22.55
C LYS A 95 0.30 24.76 -21.47
N TYR A 96 -0.82 24.09 -21.77
CA TYR A 96 -1.88 23.87 -20.80
C TYR A 96 -1.37 23.13 -19.55
N TRP A 97 -0.58 22.06 -19.71
CA TRP A 97 0.01 21.33 -18.57
C TRP A 97 1.13 22.07 -17.84
N VAL A 98 1.74 23.10 -18.43
CA VAL A 98 2.62 24.00 -17.68
C VAL A 98 1.83 24.81 -16.65
N GLU A 99 0.61 25.24 -17.01
CA GLU A 99 -0.28 26.00 -16.12
C GLU A 99 -1.09 25.09 -15.19
N HIS A 100 -1.36 23.87 -15.63
CA HIS A 100 -2.16 22.86 -14.93
C HIS A 100 -1.35 21.56 -14.83
N PRO A 101 -0.33 21.51 -13.95
CA PRO A 101 0.59 20.39 -13.86
C PRO A 101 -0.14 19.10 -13.48
N ALA A 102 0.40 17.99 -13.97
CA ALA A 102 -0.01 16.67 -13.55
C ALA A 102 0.28 16.45 -12.06
N TYR A 103 -0.39 15.49 -11.46
CA TYR A 103 -0.09 15.07 -10.09
C TYR A 103 -0.32 13.58 -9.92
N TRP A 104 0.40 12.98 -8.97
CA TRP A 104 0.16 11.61 -8.56
C TRP A 104 -1.06 11.58 -7.65
N ALA A 105 -2.06 10.80 -8.06
CA ALA A 105 -3.28 10.63 -7.28
C ALA A 105 -3.40 9.19 -6.81
N TYR A 106 -3.64 9.02 -5.52
CA TYR A 106 -4.08 7.75 -4.96
C TYR A 106 -5.59 7.81 -4.79
N PHE A 107 -6.35 7.02 -5.55
CA PHE A 107 -7.80 7.19 -5.66
C PHE A 107 -8.56 5.86 -5.66
N LYS A 108 -9.87 5.96 -5.44
CA LYS A 108 -10.83 4.87 -5.58
C LYS A 108 -11.84 5.20 -6.68
N VAL A 109 -12.20 4.21 -7.49
CA VAL A 109 -13.34 4.32 -8.43
C VAL A 109 -14.65 4.20 -7.66
N VAL A 110 -15.55 5.16 -7.86
CA VAL A 110 -16.84 5.25 -7.17
C VAL A 110 -17.96 4.73 -8.07
N GLU A 111 -18.02 5.22 -9.30
CA GLU A 111 -19.09 4.93 -10.26
C GLU A 111 -18.52 4.91 -11.68
N PHE A 112 -19.07 4.05 -12.53
CA PHE A 112 -18.75 4.00 -13.96
C PHE A 112 -19.84 4.70 -14.76
N ASP A 113 -19.40 5.47 -15.73
CA ASP A 113 -20.24 6.08 -16.75
C ASP A 113 -19.96 5.43 -18.12
N ASP A 114 -20.79 5.76 -19.12
CA ASP A 114 -20.54 5.34 -20.50
C ASP A 114 -19.25 5.95 -21.08
N HIS A 115 -18.74 5.38 -22.17
CA HIS A 115 -17.58 5.90 -22.93
C HIS A 115 -16.28 5.97 -22.11
N ASP A 116 -16.03 4.96 -21.26
CA ASP A 116 -14.82 4.82 -20.46
C ASP A 116 -14.59 5.95 -19.43
N PHE A 117 -15.65 6.69 -19.09
CA PHE A 117 -15.67 7.66 -18.00
C PHE A 117 -15.99 6.99 -16.67
N MET A 118 -15.47 7.55 -15.58
CA MET A 118 -15.76 7.12 -14.23
C MET A 118 -15.60 8.28 -13.24
N GLN A 119 -16.37 8.25 -12.16
CA GLN A 119 -16.12 9.11 -11.01
C GLN A 119 -15.09 8.45 -10.10
N ILE A 120 -14.08 9.22 -9.73
CA ILE A 120 -13.06 8.82 -8.76
C ILE A 120 -13.07 9.75 -7.56
N VAL A 121 -12.67 9.24 -6.41
CA VAL A 121 -12.35 10.03 -5.22
C VAL A 121 -10.85 9.96 -4.97
N ASP A 122 -10.17 11.11 -4.96
CA ASP A 122 -8.79 11.19 -4.49
C ASP A 122 -8.79 10.94 -2.97
N LEU A 123 -8.09 9.89 -2.55
CA LEU A 123 -8.07 9.45 -1.16
C LEU A 123 -7.22 10.35 -0.26
N SER A 124 -6.43 11.25 -0.83
CA SER A 124 -5.60 12.22 -0.11
C SER A 124 -6.38 13.51 0.18
N SER A 125 -7.13 14.02 -0.81
CA SER A 125 -7.88 15.28 -0.69
C SER A 125 -9.38 15.09 -0.39
N GLY A 126 -9.93 13.92 -0.70
CA GLY A 126 -11.37 13.65 -0.68
C GLY A 126 -12.12 14.25 -1.88
N GLU A 127 -11.42 14.87 -2.84
CA GLU A 127 -12.04 15.48 -4.00
C GLU A 127 -12.56 14.45 -4.99
N LEU A 128 -13.72 14.76 -5.59
CA LEU A 128 -14.30 13.97 -6.66
C LEU A 128 -13.83 14.50 -8.02
N HIS A 129 -13.40 13.60 -8.89
CA HIS A 129 -13.03 13.93 -10.25
C HIS A 129 -13.73 13.01 -11.24
N LEU A 130 -14.08 13.56 -12.40
CA LEU A 130 -14.42 12.76 -13.58
C LEU A 130 -13.12 12.33 -14.25
N LEU A 131 -12.94 11.03 -14.47
CA LEU A 131 -11.76 10.44 -15.10
C LEU A 131 -12.15 9.67 -16.36
N HIS A 132 -11.42 9.90 -17.46
CA HIS A 132 -11.51 9.06 -18.64
C HIS A 132 -10.30 8.14 -18.75
N SER A 133 -10.49 6.83 -18.60
CA SER A 133 -9.42 5.83 -18.72
C SER A 133 -9.94 4.44 -19.12
N PRO A 134 -9.86 4.09 -20.42
CA PRO A 134 -10.24 2.75 -20.89
C PRO A 134 -9.45 1.63 -20.20
N ALA A 135 -8.21 1.90 -19.80
CA ALA A 135 -7.36 0.94 -19.11
C ALA A 135 -7.89 0.59 -17.71
N ILE A 136 -8.41 1.58 -16.97
CA ILE A 136 -9.02 1.33 -15.65
C ILE A 136 -10.35 0.61 -15.79
N VAL A 137 -11.20 1.00 -16.74
CA VAL A 137 -12.46 0.27 -17.00
C VAL A 137 -12.21 -1.20 -17.32
N LYS A 138 -11.12 -1.49 -18.05
CA LYS A 138 -10.71 -2.87 -18.32
C LYS A 138 -10.18 -3.57 -17.06
N SER A 139 -9.35 -2.91 -16.24
CA SER A 139 -8.77 -3.53 -15.04
C SER A 139 -9.82 -3.84 -13.99
N GLU A 140 -10.84 -3.01 -13.82
CA GLU A 140 -11.93 -3.24 -12.86
C GLU A 140 -12.78 -4.49 -13.15
N LYS A 141 -12.64 -5.07 -14.36
CA LYS A 141 -13.26 -6.35 -14.74
C LYS A 141 -12.36 -7.57 -14.39
N GLN A 142 -11.13 -7.34 -13.92
CA GLN A 142 -10.16 -8.38 -13.57
C GLN A 142 -10.18 -8.63 -12.07
N HIS A 143 -10.37 -9.89 -11.67
CA HIS A 143 -10.44 -10.30 -10.26
C HIS A 143 -9.23 -9.84 -9.43
N GLU A 144 -8.06 -9.74 -10.06
CA GLU A 144 -6.80 -9.37 -9.43
C GLU A 144 -6.72 -7.91 -8.94
N THR A 145 -7.45 -7.05 -9.63
CA THR A 145 -7.36 -5.60 -9.46
C THR A 145 -8.69 -4.98 -9.09
N GLN A 146 -9.80 -5.66 -9.30
CA GLN A 146 -11.15 -5.21 -8.93
C GLN A 146 -11.21 -4.74 -7.48
N GLY A 147 -11.77 -3.56 -7.25
CA GLY A 147 -11.98 -3.00 -5.92
C GLY A 147 -10.72 -2.53 -5.17
N LYS A 148 -9.53 -2.66 -5.77
CA LYS A 148 -8.29 -2.08 -5.22
C LYS A 148 -8.20 -0.61 -5.54
N ASN A 149 -7.59 0.15 -4.63
CA ASN A 149 -7.27 1.55 -4.86
C ASN A 149 -6.17 1.67 -5.92
N ARG A 150 -6.16 2.79 -6.63
CA ARG A 150 -5.31 3.04 -7.81
C ARG A 150 -4.35 4.16 -7.53
N LEU A 151 -3.13 4.04 -8.03
CA LEU A 151 -2.15 5.12 -8.07
C LEU A 151 -1.64 5.30 -9.50
N CYS A 152 -1.79 6.51 -10.03
CA CYS A 152 -1.18 6.88 -11.31
C CYS A 152 -1.04 8.39 -11.43
N LEU A 153 -0.39 8.83 -12.50
CA LEU A 153 -0.30 10.23 -12.85
C LEU A 153 -1.62 10.68 -13.50
N LEU A 154 -2.28 11.67 -12.90
CA LEU A 154 -3.47 12.32 -13.47
C LEU A 154 -3.08 13.58 -14.22
N LEU A 155 -3.63 13.71 -15.42
CA LEU A 155 -3.48 14.82 -16.34
C LEU A 155 -4.83 15.54 -16.47
N PRO A 156 -4.92 16.84 -16.16
CA PRO A 156 -6.12 17.60 -16.44
C PRO A 156 -6.28 17.82 -17.96
N ASN A 157 -7.52 17.86 -18.45
CA ASN A 157 -7.83 18.06 -19.88
C ASN A 157 -9.00 19.03 -20.15
N GLU A 158 -9.05 20.17 -19.44
CA GLU A 158 -10.11 21.20 -19.51
C GLU A 158 -11.53 20.78 -19.08
N GLY A 159 -11.85 19.48 -19.03
CA GLY A 159 -13.19 19.00 -18.65
C GLY A 159 -13.24 17.73 -17.80
N CYS A 160 -12.17 16.95 -17.77
CA CYS A 160 -12.00 15.80 -16.90
C CYS A 160 -10.50 15.55 -16.59
N MET A 161 -10.20 14.40 -16.02
CA MET A 161 -8.84 13.87 -15.87
C MET A 161 -8.58 12.77 -16.89
N GLN A 162 -7.31 12.55 -17.23
CA GLN A 162 -6.81 11.37 -17.96
C GLN A 162 -5.60 10.78 -17.22
N THR A 163 -5.34 9.49 -17.43
CA THR A 163 -4.18 8.81 -16.83
C THR A 163 -2.98 8.81 -17.76
N ALA A 164 -1.77 8.93 -17.21
CA ALA A 164 -0.52 8.71 -17.92
C ALA A 164 0.41 7.71 -17.20
N GLY A 165 1.17 6.96 -18.00
CA GLY A 165 2.10 5.95 -17.50
C GLY A 165 1.41 4.68 -17.01
N ILE A 166 2.01 4.05 -16.00
CA ILE A 166 1.52 2.83 -15.39
C ILE A 166 0.38 3.15 -14.43
N ILE A 167 -0.62 2.27 -14.39
CA ILE A 167 -1.67 2.29 -13.37
C ILE A 167 -1.31 1.25 -12.32
N HIS A 168 -0.87 1.72 -11.16
CA HIS A 168 -0.56 0.90 -10.01
C HIS A 168 -1.83 0.63 -9.20
N PHE A 169 -1.83 -0.46 -8.42
CA PHE A 169 -2.97 -0.83 -7.59
C PHE A 169 -2.55 -1.45 -6.27
N TYR A 170 -3.28 -1.12 -5.20
CA TYR A 170 -2.97 -1.59 -3.86
C TYR A 170 -4.25 -1.89 -3.07
N GLY A 171 -4.17 -2.88 -2.17
CA GLY A 171 -5.22 -3.18 -1.18
C GLY A 171 -5.18 -2.26 0.04
N LEU A 172 -4.38 -1.20 0.02
CA LEU A 172 -4.10 -0.32 1.14
C LEU A 172 -5.15 0.80 1.25
N VAL A 173 -5.54 1.20 2.45
CA VAL A 173 -6.40 2.40 2.62
C VAL A 173 -5.56 3.68 2.65
N SER A 174 -6.20 4.86 2.67
CA SER A 174 -5.50 6.16 2.67
C SER A 174 -4.47 6.27 3.80
N LYS A 175 -4.88 5.95 5.04
CA LYS A 175 -4.00 6.00 6.22
C LYS A 175 -2.76 5.11 6.10
N ASP A 176 -2.86 3.97 5.40
CA ASP A 176 -1.72 3.08 5.17
C ASP A 176 -0.72 3.74 4.21
N MET A 177 -1.22 4.41 3.17
CA MET A 177 -0.41 5.15 2.20
C MET A 177 0.24 6.39 2.83
N ASP A 178 -0.49 7.13 3.67
CA ASP A 178 0.03 8.28 4.40
C ASP A 178 1.17 7.87 5.35
N PHE A 179 0.97 6.77 6.07
CA PHE A 179 2.01 6.20 6.93
C PHE A 179 3.24 5.82 6.10
N TYR A 180 3.07 5.13 4.97
CA TYR A 180 4.17 4.77 4.08
C TYR A 180 4.95 5.99 3.56
N CYS A 181 4.24 7.02 3.09
CA CYS A 181 4.84 8.28 2.65
C CYS A 181 5.67 8.94 3.77
N SER A 182 5.13 8.96 4.99
CA SER A 182 5.81 9.55 6.14
C SER A 182 7.12 8.82 6.52
N LEU A 183 7.18 7.50 6.29
CA LEU A 183 8.38 6.69 6.50
C LEU A 183 9.44 6.89 5.40
N ILE A 184 9.01 7.18 4.17
CA ILE A 184 9.94 7.42 3.06
C ILE A 184 10.63 8.76 3.23
N ASP A 185 9.83 9.82 3.39
CA ASP A 185 10.27 11.21 3.43
C ASP A 185 9.18 12.09 4.05
N LYS A 186 9.19 12.19 5.38
CA LYS A 186 8.25 12.99 6.16
C LYS A 186 8.22 14.46 5.73
N GLN A 187 9.37 15.05 5.42
CA GLN A 187 9.44 16.47 5.07
C GLN A 187 8.75 16.74 3.73
N SER A 188 9.03 15.93 2.70
CA SER A 188 8.35 16.06 1.42
C SER A 188 6.85 15.81 1.55
N PHE A 189 6.45 14.84 2.38
CA PHE A 189 5.04 14.53 2.63
C PHE A 189 4.30 15.70 3.28
N GLU A 190 4.87 16.33 4.30
CA GLU A 190 4.25 17.48 4.98
C GLU A 190 4.13 18.72 4.07
N ILE A 191 5.06 18.90 3.12
CA ILE A 191 5.07 20.07 2.22
C ILE A 191 4.13 19.90 1.03
N GLY A 192 4.09 18.71 0.42
CA GLY A 192 3.41 18.51 -0.86
C GLY A 192 2.75 17.15 -1.03
N GLY A 193 2.49 16.45 0.07
CA GLY A 193 1.77 15.18 0.10
C GLY A 193 2.45 14.05 -0.67
N LEU A 194 1.63 13.08 -1.07
CA LEU A 194 2.05 11.88 -1.80
C LEU A 194 2.85 12.21 -3.07
N SER A 195 2.40 13.20 -3.85
CA SER A 195 3.07 13.63 -5.09
C SER A 195 4.51 14.08 -4.85
N ALA A 196 4.77 14.86 -3.78
CA ALA A 196 6.12 15.31 -3.45
C ALA A 196 7.02 14.13 -3.05
N VAL A 197 6.51 13.18 -2.26
CA VAL A 197 7.27 11.97 -1.87
C VAL A 197 7.64 11.13 -3.08
N ILE A 198 6.69 10.87 -3.97
CA ILE A 198 6.93 10.07 -5.19
C ILE A 198 8.00 10.74 -6.05
N ASN A 199 7.89 12.03 -6.31
CA ASN A 199 8.83 12.73 -7.17
C ASN A 199 10.24 12.80 -6.58
N ALA A 200 10.37 12.95 -5.25
CA ALA A 200 11.67 12.97 -4.57
C ALA A 200 12.30 11.57 -4.46
N ASN A 201 11.48 10.52 -4.32
CA ASN A 201 11.91 9.17 -3.92
C ASN A 201 11.43 8.06 -4.87
N PHE A 202 11.22 8.36 -6.16
CA PHE A 202 10.49 7.51 -7.11
C PHE A 202 10.87 6.01 -7.06
N PRO A 203 12.14 5.59 -7.22
CA PRO A 203 12.47 4.15 -7.19
C PRO A 203 12.22 3.51 -5.83
N LYS A 204 12.38 4.27 -4.73
CA LYS A 204 12.17 3.78 -3.37
C LYS A 204 10.68 3.63 -3.08
N PHE A 205 9.86 4.58 -3.51
CA PHE A 205 8.41 4.56 -3.34
C PHE A 205 7.78 3.35 -4.05
N PHE A 206 8.12 3.13 -5.32
CA PHE A 206 7.52 2.03 -6.08
C PHE A 206 8.10 0.65 -5.78
N LYS A 207 8.95 0.51 -4.76
CA LYS A 207 9.19 -0.81 -4.16
C LYS A 207 7.90 -1.42 -3.61
N LEU A 208 6.91 -0.58 -3.27
CA LEU A 208 5.58 -1.02 -2.85
C LEU A 208 4.90 -1.96 -3.87
N ASP A 209 5.27 -1.90 -5.15
CA ASP A 209 4.69 -2.78 -6.18
C ASP A 209 4.98 -4.27 -5.95
N HIS A 210 5.99 -4.62 -5.15
CA HIS A 210 6.26 -6.01 -4.76
C HIS A 210 5.10 -6.66 -3.97
N MET A 211 4.22 -5.85 -3.37
CA MET A 211 3.04 -6.36 -2.64
C MET A 211 1.71 -6.08 -3.35
N SER A 212 1.71 -5.42 -4.51
CA SER A 212 0.49 -4.99 -5.23
C SER A 212 -0.46 -6.13 -5.59
N THR A 213 0.07 -7.29 -5.96
CA THR A 213 -0.70 -8.47 -6.39
C THR A 213 -1.08 -9.41 -5.26
N ILE A 214 -0.47 -9.25 -4.08
CA ILE A 214 -0.75 -10.07 -2.90
C ILE A 214 -2.15 -9.70 -2.39
N PRO A 215 -3.07 -10.67 -2.22
CA PRO A 215 -4.39 -10.39 -1.69
C PRO A 215 -4.28 -9.98 -0.21
N SER A 216 -5.13 -9.04 0.24
CA SER A 216 -5.21 -8.68 1.66
C SER A 216 -5.39 -9.94 2.51
N ILE A 217 -4.71 -9.98 3.65
CA ILE A 217 -4.79 -11.11 4.56
C ILE A 217 -6.06 -10.95 5.40
N TYR A 218 -6.91 -11.98 5.38
CA TYR A 218 -8.10 -12.05 6.23
C TYR A 218 -7.97 -13.20 7.21
N HIS A 219 -8.47 -13.00 8.41
CA HIS A 219 -8.81 -14.08 9.32
C HIS A 219 -10.32 -14.12 9.45
N LYS A 220 -10.95 -15.20 8.96
CA LYS A 220 -12.41 -15.26 8.74
C LYS A 220 -12.86 -14.06 7.89
N ASP A 221 -13.77 -13.25 8.38
CA ASP A 221 -14.33 -12.09 7.68
C ASP A 221 -13.62 -10.76 8.04
N GLU A 222 -12.56 -10.79 8.85
CA GLU A 222 -11.87 -9.59 9.31
C GLU A 222 -10.49 -9.43 8.65
N PRO A 223 -10.18 -8.25 8.09
CA PRO A 223 -8.85 -8.00 7.55
C PRO A 223 -7.84 -7.98 8.70
N MET A 224 -6.74 -8.72 8.52
CA MET A 224 -5.64 -8.71 9.46
C MET A 224 -4.90 -7.38 9.36
N ARG A 225 -4.89 -6.66 10.46
CA ARG A 225 -4.24 -5.36 10.60
C ARG A 225 -3.46 -5.36 11.90
N LEU A 226 -2.27 -4.80 11.87
CA LEU A 226 -1.50 -4.58 13.08
C LEU A 226 -2.08 -3.37 13.82
N HIS A 227 -2.33 -3.54 15.10
CA HIS A 227 -2.63 -2.45 16.03
C HIS A 227 -1.48 -2.31 17.03
N TRP A 228 -0.91 -1.12 17.09
CA TRP A 228 0.16 -0.77 18.03
C TRP A 228 -0.24 0.41 18.89
N LYS A 229 0.02 0.31 20.19
CA LYS A 229 -0.09 1.40 21.17
C LYS A 229 1.14 1.43 22.05
N LEU A 230 1.67 2.61 22.37
CA LEU A 230 2.64 2.80 23.45
C LEU A 230 2.08 3.80 24.47
N THR A 231 2.13 3.48 25.76
CA THR A 231 1.67 4.40 26.80
C THR A 231 2.39 4.20 28.13
N GLU A 232 2.53 5.26 28.90
CA GLU A 232 3.03 5.21 30.28
C GLU A 232 2.05 4.48 31.19
N ALA A 233 2.54 3.48 31.91
CA ALA A 233 1.75 2.68 32.83
C ALA A 233 2.57 2.24 34.06
N PRO A 234 2.93 3.19 34.95
CA PRO A 234 3.88 2.94 36.04
C PRO A 234 3.41 1.98 37.13
N ALA A 235 2.10 1.73 37.21
CA ALA A 235 1.49 0.81 38.17
C ALA A 235 1.04 -0.51 37.52
N PHE A 236 1.36 -0.73 36.24
CA PHE A 236 0.93 -1.92 35.53
C PHE A 236 1.68 -3.16 36.03
N THR A 237 0.91 -4.21 36.34
CA THR A 237 1.38 -5.56 36.60
C THR A 237 0.50 -6.56 35.85
N ILE A 238 1.12 -7.61 35.28
CA ILE A 238 0.41 -8.62 34.49
C ILE A 238 -0.44 -9.54 35.37
N GLU A 239 -0.01 -9.77 36.62
CA GLU A 239 -0.64 -10.67 37.58
C GLU A 239 -2.04 -10.20 38.00
N SER A 240 -2.34 -8.93 37.78
CA SER A 240 -3.66 -8.36 38.04
C SER A 240 -4.67 -8.59 36.91
N LEU A 241 -4.21 -9.07 35.73
CA LEU A 241 -5.07 -9.31 34.58
C LEU A 241 -5.61 -10.75 34.59
N PRO A 242 -6.89 -10.96 34.20
CA PRO A 242 -7.44 -12.29 33.98
C PRO A 242 -6.83 -12.97 32.74
N GLY A 243 -7.04 -14.27 32.62
CA GLY A 243 -6.55 -15.11 31.53
C GLY A 243 -5.18 -15.75 31.77
N THR A 244 -4.78 -16.64 30.85
CA THR A 244 -3.48 -17.31 30.89
C THR A 244 -2.51 -16.63 29.93
N TRP A 245 -1.38 -16.19 30.45
CA TRP A 245 -0.38 -15.42 29.70
C TRP A 245 0.92 -16.20 29.56
N LYS A 246 1.41 -16.35 28.31
CA LYS A 246 2.77 -16.78 28.03
C LYS A 246 3.71 -15.60 28.18
N THR A 247 4.78 -15.79 28.95
CA THR A 247 5.79 -14.76 29.20
C THR A 247 7.09 -15.06 28.45
N ASP A 248 7.57 -14.08 27.67
CA ASP A 248 8.89 -14.08 27.05
C ASP A 248 9.68 -12.87 27.59
N ASN A 249 10.79 -13.14 28.29
CA ASN A 249 11.62 -12.10 28.90
C ASN A 249 12.90 -11.88 28.10
N LYS A 250 13.27 -10.62 27.85
CA LYS A 250 14.50 -10.28 27.16
C LYS A 250 15.06 -8.93 27.60
N ALA A 251 16.26 -8.96 28.19
CA ALA A 251 16.93 -7.77 28.71
C ALA A 251 16.00 -6.93 29.61
N ASN A 252 15.67 -5.71 29.21
CA ASN A 252 14.83 -4.75 29.93
C ASN A 252 13.35 -4.79 29.49
N LEU A 253 12.92 -5.87 28.84
CA LEU A 253 11.57 -6.03 28.30
C LEU A 253 10.95 -7.36 28.73
N SER A 254 9.65 -7.36 28.96
CA SER A 254 8.82 -8.57 29.13
C SER A 254 7.65 -8.52 28.17
N ALA A 255 7.48 -9.55 27.35
CA ALA A 255 6.32 -9.71 26.47
C ALA A 255 5.37 -10.76 27.05
N PHE A 256 4.09 -10.41 27.15
CA PHE A 256 3.02 -11.27 27.64
C PHE A 256 2.02 -11.50 26.52
N THR A 257 1.89 -12.74 26.06
CA THR A 257 0.91 -13.13 25.04
C THR A 257 -0.25 -13.85 25.71
N LEU A 258 -1.48 -13.37 25.54
CA LEU A 258 -2.66 -14.07 26.04
C LEU A 258 -2.87 -15.35 25.21
N THR A 259 -2.79 -16.50 25.87
CA THR A 259 -2.88 -17.82 25.22
C THR A 259 -4.18 -18.56 25.50
N ASP A 260 -4.86 -18.22 26.59
CA ASP A 260 -6.18 -18.80 26.91
C ASP A 260 -7.03 -17.83 27.73
N ALA A 261 -8.34 -17.87 27.50
CA ALA A 261 -9.34 -17.08 28.21
C ALA A 261 -9.93 -17.89 29.36
N ASP A 262 -9.83 -17.36 30.59
CA ASP A 262 -10.49 -17.94 31.76
C ASP A 262 -12.01 -17.66 31.78
N ASP A 263 -12.72 -18.16 32.78
CA ASP A 263 -14.17 -17.96 32.92
C ASP A 263 -14.57 -16.48 32.97
N GLN A 264 -13.73 -15.62 33.55
CA GLN A 264 -13.98 -14.19 33.61
C GLN A 264 -13.92 -13.57 32.22
N LEU A 265 -12.90 -13.88 31.43
CA LEU A 265 -12.80 -13.43 30.05
C LEU A 265 -13.91 -14.03 29.16
N ARG A 266 -14.21 -15.32 29.34
CA ARG A 266 -15.29 -16.00 28.58
C ARG A 266 -16.68 -15.43 28.88
N SER A 267 -16.88 -14.78 30.04
CA SER A 267 -18.11 -14.04 30.35
C SER A 267 -18.31 -12.78 29.49
N LEU A 268 -17.24 -12.27 28.86
CA LEU A 268 -17.29 -11.12 27.93
C LEU A 268 -17.82 -11.58 26.56
N THR A 269 -19.14 -11.76 26.49
CA THR A 269 -19.82 -12.30 25.29
C THR A 269 -19.58 -11.49 24.02
N GLN A 270 -19.26 -10.20 24.12
CA GLN A 270 -18.91 -9.36 22.97
C GLN A 270 -17.61 -9.79 22.27
N PHE A 271 -16.75 -10.56 22.96
CA PHE A 271 -15.49 -11.07 22.43
C PHE A 271 -15.48 -12.60 22.30
N ALA A 272 -16.64 -13.27 22.41
CA ALA A 272 -16.73 -14.73 22.44
C ALA A 272 -15.99 -15.41 21.26
N THR A 273 -16.05 -14.85 20.06
CA THR A 273 -15.38 -15.40 18.87
C THR A 273 -13.86 -15.28 18.88
N LEU A 274 -13.30 -14.35 19.67
CA LEU A 274 -11.86 -14.12 19.79
C LEU A 274 -11.20 -15.19 20.67
N TRP A 275 -11.89 -15.66 21.71
CA TRP A 275 -11.32 -16.56 22.70
C TRP A 275 -10.90 -17.92 22.12
N ASP A 276 -11.61 -18.37 21.10
CA ASP A 276 -11.30 -19.61 20.40
C ASP A 276 -10.27 -19.39 19.26
N ASP A 277 -9.72 -18.18 19.14
CA ASP A 277 -8.97 -17.70 17.98
C ASP A 277 -7.71 -16.88 18.32
N LEU A 278 -7.35 -16.83 19.60
CA LEU A 278 -6.19 -16.09 20.14
C LEU A 278 -4.87 -16.29 19.36
N PRO A 279 -4.52 -17.50 18.84
CA PRO A 279 -3.28 -17.69 18.10
C PRO A 279 -3.13 -16.85 16.83
N PHE A 280 -4.24 -16.48 16.19
CA PHE A 280 -4.23 -15.70 14.94
C PHE A 280 -4.19 -14.21 15.20
N SER A 281 -4.68 -13.76 16.35
CA SER A 281 -4.78 -12.34 16.68
C SER A 281 -3.63 -11.79 17.52
N SER A 282 -2.70 -12.66 17.95
CA SER A 282 -1.48 -12.34 18.72
C SER A 282 -1.65 -11.24 19.78
N PRO A 283 -2.60 -11.36 20.73
CA PRO A 283 -2.84 -10.32 21.74
C PRO A 283 -1.66 -10.25 22.71
N GLN A 284 -0.82 -9.23 22.56
CA GLN A 284 0.41 -9.06 23.32
C GLN A 284 0.47 -7.74 24.08
N ILE A 285 1.00 -7.81 25.30
CA ILE A 285 1.39 -6.66 26.12
C ILE A 285 2.88 -6.72 26.33
N ILE A 286 3.59 -5.64 26.01
CA ILE A 286 5.05 -5.54 26.12
C ILE A 286 5.37 -4.50 27.16
N CYS A 287 6.03 -4.88 28.24
CA CYS A 287 6.43 -3.99 29.32
C CYS A 287 7.88 -3.56 29.16
N TYR A 288 8.11 -2.25 29.19
CA TYR A 288 9.43 -1.61 29.18
C TYR A 288 9.81 -1.25 30.61
N HIS A 289 10.73 -2.02 31.21
CA HIS A 289 11.04 -1.90 32.65
C HIS A 289 11.67 -0.56 33.03
N ASP A 290 12.50 0.01 32.16
CA ASP A 290 13.22 1.26 32.44
C ASP A 290 12.32 2.49 32.33
N SER A 291 11.50 2.56 31.27
CA SER A 291 10.61 3.70 31.01
C SER A 291 9.25 3.60 31.70
N LYS A 292 8.92 2.43 32.25
CA LYS A 292 7.60 2.15 32.85
C LYS A 292 6.45 2.35 31.86
N GLU A 293 6.71 2.03 30.60
CA GLU A 293 5.74 2.05 29.52
C GLU A 293 5.26 0.62 29.25
N ILE A 294 4.02 0.52 28.75
CA ILE A 294 3.52 -0.69 28.12
C ILE A 294 3.21 -0.40 26.66
N ALA A 295 3.42 -1.41 25.82
CA ALA A 295 2.91 -1.42 24.47
C ALA A 295 1.87 -2.52 24.28
N LEU A 296 0.84 -2.23 23.50
CA LEU A 296 -0.14 -3.20 23.04
C LEU A 296 0.17 -3.52 21.57
N TYR A 297 0.31 -4.81 21.27
CA TYR A 297 0.57 -5.33 19.93
C TYR A 297 -0.47 -6.41 19.65
N THR A 298 -1.26 -6.24 18.59
CA THR A 298 -2.26 -7.24 18.19
C THR A 298 -2.41 -7.27 16.67
N HIS A 299 -2.78 -8.43 16.13
CA HIS A 299 -3.33 -8.54 14.79
C HIS A 299 -4.85 -8.66 14.88
N GLY A 300 -5.58 -7.68 14.33
CA GLY A 300 -7.04 -7.67 14.33
C GLY A 300 -7.65 -6.79 15.42
N ARG A 301 -8.69 -6.06 15.01
CA ARG A 301 -9.30 -5.00 15.80
C ARG A 301 -9.94 -5.52 17.09
N ARG A 302 -10.64 -6.66 17.03
CA ARG A 302 -11.29 -7.25 18.22
C ARG A 302 -10.29 -7.62 19.31
N ALA A 303 -9.11 -8.09 18.94
CA ALA A 303 -8.07 -8.42 19.90
C ALA A 303 -7.52 -7.18 20.60
N TYR A 304 -7.33 -6.08 19.86
CA TYR A 304 -6.99 -4.79 20.44
C TYR A 304 -8.06 -4.30 21.41
N GLU A 305 -9.33 -4.30 20.99
CA GLU A 305 -10.46 -3.86 21.80
C GLU A 305 -10.61 -4.72 23.07
N ALA A 306 -10.38 -6.04 22.97
CA ALA A 306 -10.36 -6.95 24.10
C ALA A 306 -9.21 -6.63 25.06
N LEU A 307 -7.98 -6.44 24.58
CA LEU A 307 -6.85 -6.05 25.44
C LEU A 307 -7.10 -4.72 26.14
N ALA A 308 -7.57 -3.71 25.41
CA ALA A 308 -7.90 -2.40 25.96
C ALA A 308 -8.97 -2.51 27.05
N HIS A 309 -10.00 -3.35 26.83
CA HIS A 309 -11.05 -3.60 27.81
C HIS A 309 -10.52 -4.30 29.07
N ILE A 310 -9.72 -5.37 28.90
CA ILE A 310 -9.14 -6.15 30.01
C ILE A 310 -8.27 -5.25 30.89
N ILE A 311 -7.38 -4.46 30.27
CA ILE A 311 -6.50 -3.54 30.98
C ILE A 311 -7.32 -2.42 31.63
N GLY A 312 -8.27 -1.83 30.90
CA GLY A 312 -9.10 -0.72 31.39
C GLY A 312 -9.99 -1.08 32.57
N ALA A 313 -10.45 -2.34 32.65
CA ALA A 313 -11.25 -2.84 33.77
C ALA A 313 -10.44 -2.91 35.09
N VAL A 314 -9.14 -3.23 35.00
CA VAL A 314 -8.24 -3.34 36.15
C VAL A 314 -7.57 -2.00 36.47
N TYR A 315 -7.25 -1.23 35.42
CA TYR A 315 -6.56 0.05 35.48
C TYR A 315 -7.40 1.16 34.82
N PRO A 316 -8.43 1.71 35.50
CA PRO A 316 -9.34 2.71 34.91
C PRO A 316 -8.64 3.96 34.37
N SER A 317 -7.49 4.35 34.95
CA SER A 317 -6.69 5.49 34.47
C SER A 317 -6.00 5.25 33.12
N LEU A 318 -5.86 3.99 32.70
CA LEU A 318 -5.32 3.62 31.39
C LEU A 318 -6.40 3.48 30.33
N ALA A 319 -7.65 3.21 30.70
CA ALA A 319 -8.74 2.89 29.78
C ALA A 319 -8.86 3.89 28.62
N GLN A 320 -8.88 5.20 28.92
CA GLN A 320 -8.95 6.25 27.89
C GLN A 320 -7.66 6.36 27.06
N LYS A 321 -6.49 6.10 27.67
CA LYS A 321 -5.20 6.23 26.98
C LYS A 321 -5.01 5.15 25.91
N ILE A 322 -5.57 3.96 26.14
CA ILE A 322 -5.42 2.78 25.26
C ILE A 322 -6.67 2.48 24.44
N GLU A 323 -7.67 3.36 24.44
CA GLU A 323 -8.91 3.16 23.68
C GLU A 323 -8.65 3.05 22.17
N THR A 324 -7.72 3.87 21.66
CA THR A 324 -7.35 3.90 20.25
C THR A 324 -5.86 3.63 20.05
N PRO A 325 -5.49 2.77 19.08
CA PRO A 325 -4.09 2.50 18.78
C PRO A 325 -3.41 3.75 18.21
N ASP A 326 -2.10 3.85 18.39
CA ASP A 326 -1.28 4.90 17.76
C ASP A 326 -1.04 4.58 16.28
N TYR A 327 -0.96 3.28 15.95
CA TYR A 327 -0.86 2.80 14.57
C TYR A 327 -1.83 1.67 14.33
N ASP A 328 -2.50 1.73 13.18
CA ASP A 328 -3.38 0.69 12.65
C ASP A 328 -3.02 0.53 11.18
N ILE A 329 -2.21 -0.48 10.87
CA ILE A 329 -1.63 -0.69 9.54
C ILE A 329 -2.03 -2.04 8.95
N ASP A 330 -2.15 -2.12 7.63
CA ASP A 330 -2.35 -3.39 6.94
C ASP A 330 -1.21 -4.37 7.24
N ALA A 331 -1.52 -5.64 7.50
CA ALA A 331 -0.53 -6.64 7.87
C ALA A 331 0.48 -6.93 6.73
N LEU A 332 0.08 -6.84 5.46
CA LEU A 332 1.04 -6.98 4.36
C LEU A 332 1.98 -5.78 4.29
N LEU A 333 1.49 -4.58 4.59
CA LEU A 333 2.33 -3.40 4.66
C LEU A 333 3.34 -3.54 5.80
N GLU A 334 2.94 -4.03 6.97
CA GLU A 334 3.87 -4.36 8.08
C GLU A 334 5.01 -5.26 7.60
N VAL A 335 4.66 -6.43 7.04
CA VAL A 335 5.64 -7.43 6.59
C VAL A 335 6.56 -6.86 5.50
N PHE A 336 6.01 -6.09 4.56
CA PHE A 336 6.79 -5.41 3.53
C PHE A 336 7.78 -4.41 4.14
N LEU A 337 7.33 -3.56 5.06
CA LEU A 337 8.15 -2.54 5.68
C LEU A 337 9.30 -3.15 6.50
N GLU A 338 9.03 -4.22 7.25
CA GLU A 338 10.05 -4.96 7.99
C GLU A 338 11.09 -5.59 7.06
N LYS A 339 10.64 -6.24 5.99
CA LYS A 339 11.53 -6.86 4.99
C LYS A 339 12.42 -5.83 4.29
N GLU A 340 11.88 -4.65 4.01
CA GLU A 340 12.64 -3.54 3.42
C GLU A 340 13.50 -2.77 4.44
N GLY A 341 13.47 -3.15 5.72
CA GLY A 341 14.31 -2.58 6.77
C GLY A 341 13.89 -1.18 7.20
N TYR A 342 12.61 -0.82 7.06
CA TYR A 342 12.10 0.44 7.61
C TYR A 342 12.12 0.41 9.14
N ARG A 343 12.43 1.56 9.75
CA ARG A 343 12.39 1.72 11.20
C ARG A 343 10.95 2.02 11.63
N LEU A 344 10.31 1.04 12.23
CA LEU A 344 8.95 1.08 12.76
C LEU A 344 8.99 1.32 14.29
N PRO A 345 7.88 1.80 14.88
CA PRO A 345 7.77 1.96 16.34
C PRO A 345 8.11 0.69 17.12
N TRP A 346 7.76 -0.48 16.57
CA TRP A 346 8.03 -1.79 17.15
C TRP A 346 9.31 -2.48 16.63
N SER A 347 10.12 -1.85 15.76
CA SER A 347 11.31 -2.51 15.18
C SER A 347 12.35 -2.94 16.23
N GLY A 348 12.39 -2.29 17.40
CA GLY A 348 13.26 -2.70 18.52
C GLY A 348 12.86 -4.03 19.16
N LEU A 349 11.69 -4.56 18.81
CA LEU A 349 11.10 -5.76 19.38
C LEU A 349 11.23 -6.99 18.49
N THR A 350 11.87 -6.88 17.32
CA THR A 350 12.07 -7.99 16.37
C THR A 350 12.49 -9.28 17.07
N SER A 351 13.40 -9.17 18.04
CA SER A 351 13.91 -10.34 18.77
C SER A 351 12.97 -10.95 19.82
N LEU A 352 11.82 -10.33 20.10
CA LEU A 352 10.69 -10.79 20.93
C LEU A 352 9.46 -11.17 20.09
N LEU A 353 9.24 -10.46 18.98
CA LEU A 353 8.16 -10.70 18.03
C LEU A 353 8.51 -11.80 17.01
N GLU A 354 9.79 -12.11 16.83
CA GLU A 354 10.26 -13.27 16.09
C GLU A 354 9.70 -14.51 16.76
N ARG A 355 8.59 -15.01 16.19
CA ARG A 355 8.18 -16.39 16.36
C ARG A 355 9.44 -17.21 16.03
N PRO A 356 9.89 -18.14 16.91
CA PRO A 356 10.97 -19.02 16.51
C PRO A 356 10.59 -19.57 15.14
N LYS A 357 11.50 -19.44 14.16
CA LYS A 357 11.41 -20.26 12.95
C LYS A 357 11.48 -21.69 13.46
N LYS A 358 10.34 -22.24 13.88
CA LYS A 358 10.06 -23.61 13.58
C LYS A 358 10.16 -23.60 12.07
N GLU A 359 11.29 -24.07 11.57
CA GLU A 359 11.25 -25.03 10.48
C GLU A 359 10.22 -26.08 10.94
N SER A 360 8.93 -25.77 10.85
CA SER A 360 7.96 -26.81 10.82
C SER A 360 8.27 -27.44 9.47
N GLN A 361 9.01 -28.55 9.52
CA GLN A 361 8.79 -29.62 8.59
C GLN A 361 7.34 -30.08 8.81
N ASP A 362 6.39 -29.21 8.48
CA ASP A 362 4.99 -29.52 8.35
C ASP A 362 4.82 -29.70 6.85
N PRO A 363 4.84 -30.96 6.38
CA PRO A 363 4.76 -31.27 4.96
C PRO A 363 3.49 -30.67 4.34
N TYR A 364 2.44 -30.46 5.14
CA TYR A 364 1.21 -29.83 4.72
C TYR A 364 1.40 -28.34 4.47
N ALA A 365 2.00 -27.59 5.40
CA ALA A 365 2.29 -26.17 5.21
C ALA A 365 3.25 -25.93 4.03
N ASP A 366 4.25 -26.80 3.86
CA ASP A 366 5.16 -26.74 2.71
C ASP A 366 4.44 -27.06 1.38
N ALA A 367 3.53 -28.03 1.38
CA ALA A 367 2.68 -28.33 0.23
C ALA A 367 1.78 -27.15 -0.12
N VAL A 368 1.11 -26.54 0.87
CA VAL A 368 0.30 -25.32 0.67
C VAL A 368 1.15 -24.20 0.08
N ASN A 369 2.35 -23.95 0.61
CA ASN A 369 3.26 -22.93 0.10
C ASN A 369 3.69 -23.22 -1.35
N ARG A 370 3.91 -24.48 -1.72
CA ARG A 370 4.23 -24.87 -3.12
C ARG A 370 3.04 -24.68 -4.06
N VAL A 371 1.82 -25.01 -3.63
CA VAL A 371 0.59 -24.73 -4.41
C VAL A 371 0.43 -23.22 -4.61
N LEU A 372 0.62 -22.43 -3.55
CA LEU A 372 0.52 -20.96 -3.63
C LEU A 372 1.60 -20.36 -4.55
N ASP A 373 2.84 -20.84 -4.49
CA ASP A 373 3.91 -20.39 -5.38
C ASP A 373 3.62 -20.75 -6.85
N GLN A 374 3.09 -21.95 -7.12
CA GLN A 374 2.65 -22.36 -8.45
C GLN A 374 1.45 -21.55 -8.95
N TYR A 375 0.52 -21.22 -8.05
CA TYR A 375 -0.60 -20.34 -8.35
C TYR A 375 -0.11 -18.94 -8.75
N ILE A 376 0.78 -18.35 -7.96
CA ILE A 376 1.39 -17.04 -8.23
C ILE A 376 2.12 -17.05 -9.57
N LYS A 377 2.92 -18.09 -9.86
CA LYS A 377 3.64 -18.22 -11.15
C LYS A 377 2.71 -18.37 -12.35
N SER A 378 1.66 -19.18 -12.21
CA SER A 378 0.68 -19.41 -13.29
C SER A 378 -0.09 -18.13 -13.59
N ARG A 379 -0.48 -17.41 -12.55
CA ARG A 379 -1.14 -16.11 -12.65
C ARG A 379 -0.25 -15.03 -13.27
N ASN A 380 1.02 -14.92 -12.84
CA ASN A 380 1.98 -13.97 -13.41
C ASN A 380 2.33 -14.25 -14.88
N SER A 381 2.15 -15.50 -15.34
CA SER A 381 2.37 -15.90 -16.74
C SER A 381 1.10 -15.96 -17.59
N GLY A 382 -0.06 -15.56 -17.03
CA GLY A 382 -1.35 -15.58 -17.72
C GLY A 382 -1.88 -16.97 -18.06
N LYS A 383 -1.38 -18.01 -17.38
CA LYS A 383 -1.80 -19.40 -17.59
C LYS A 383 -2.96 -19.74 -16.65
N GLN A 384 -3.91 -20.54 -17.12
CA GLN A 384 -4.94 -21.11 -16.25
C GLN A 384 -4.30 -21.95 -15.15
N PHE A 385 -4.78 -21.75 -13.92
CA PHE A 385 -4.37 -22.51 -12.76
C PHE A 385 -5.54 -23.36 -12.26
N ASP A 386 -5.38 -24.67 -12.28
CA ASP A 386 -6.32 -25.62 -11.71
C ASP A 386 -5.91 -25.93 -10.26
N LEU A 387 -6.54 -25.25 -9.31
CA LEU A 387 -6.25 -25.43 -7.89
C LEU A 387 -6.45 -26.87 -7.44
N ALA A 388 -7.49 -27.55 -7.90
CA ALA A 388 -7.80 -28.91 -7.47
C ALA A 388 -6.74 -29.90 -7.95
N SER A 389 -6.33 -29.81 -9.23
CA SER A 389 -5.29 -30.68 -9.77
C SER A 389 -3.92 -30.42 -9.13
N VAL A 390 -3.58 -29.17 -8.85
CA VAL A 390 -2.29 -28.80 -8.26
C VAL A 390 -2.24 -29.14 -6.76
N ALA A 391 -3.32 -28.90 -6.02
CA ALA A 391 -3.46 -29.31 -4.62
C ALA A 391 -3.30 -30.83 -4.48
N GLN A 392 -3.99 -31.60 -5.32
CA GLN A 392 -3.89 -33.06 -5.31
C GLN A 392 -2.47 -33.57 -5.62
N LYS A 393 -1.74 -32.92 -6.53
CA LYS A 393 -0.33 -33.26 -6.83
C LYS A 393 0.62 -32.98 -5.68
N GLU A 394 0.32 -31.99 -4.86
CA GLU A 394 1.09 -31.64 -3.67
C GLU A 394 0.64 -32.43 -2.42
N GLY A 395 -0.33 -33.33 -2.56
CA GLY A 395 -0.84 -34.18 -1.46
C GLY A 395 -1.79 -33.45 -0.51
N LEU A 396 -2.47 -32.41 -1.00
CA LEU A 396 -3.52 -31.68 -0.29
C LEU A 396 -4.89 -32.17 -0.78
N ASP A 397 -5.83 -32.33 0.16
CA ASP A 397 -7.22 -32.73 -0.10
C ASP A 397 -8.12 -31.56 -0.53
#